data_AF-A0A378JFT3-F1
#
_entry.id   AF-A0A378JFT3-F1
#
_cell.length_a   1.000
_cell.length_b   1.000
_cell.length_c   1.000
_cell.angle_alpha   90.00
_cell.angle_beta   90.00
_cell.angle_gamma   90.00
#
_symmetry.space_group_name_H-M   'P 1'
#
loop_
_entity.id
_entity.type
_entity.pdbx_description
1 polymer ?
#
loop_
_entity_poly.entity_id
_entity_poly.type
_entity_poly.pdbx_seq_one_letter_code
_entity_poly.pdbx_strand_id
1 'polypeptide(L)'
;MLNVNTGIICDVILKARQFQAKEEVSFPEMTDDMDASYVLADYADDMVYQEVVGAINNLRPDQQATLVALMYLGRGDYVPEEWDEALAFAVERWTDHTGEYLLARPTMPDDIERGLEAMGLSCGE
;
A
#
# COMPACT_ATOMS: atom_id res chain seq x y z
N MET A 1 0.86 16.16 -8.66
CA MET A 1 -0.42 15.56 -9.15
C MET A 1 -0.21 14.05 -9.17
N LEU A 2 -1.14 13.26 -8.62
CA LEU A 2 -0.98 11.80 -8.54
C LEU A 2 -1.00 11.18 -9.94
N ASN A 3 -0.14 10.17 -10.18
CA ASN A 3 -0.07 9.47 -11.46
C ASN A 3 -0.93 8.19 -11.53
N VAL A 4 -1.71 7.94 -10.49
CA VAL A 4 -2.65 6.83 -10.39
C VAL A 4 -4.05 7.40 -10.14
N ASN A 5 -5.07 6.77 -10.74
CA ASN A 5 -6.45 7.22 -10.60
C ASN A 5 -6.96 6.94 -9.18
N THR A 6 -7.63 7.91 -8.55
CA THR A 6 -8.14 7.77 -7.18
C THR A 6 -9.06 6.57 -7.00
N GLY A 7 -9.88 6.22 -8.00
CA GLY A 7 -10.74 5.04 -7.96
C GLY A 7 -9.97 3.72 -7.86
N ILE A 8 -8.80 3.64 -8.51
CA ILE A 8 -7.90 2.47 -8.39
C ILE A 8 -7.34 2.40 -6.97
N ILE A 9 -6.93 3.53 -6.39
CA ILE A 9 -6.41 3.56 -5.02
C ILE A 9 -7.49 3.11 -4.03
N CYS A 10 -8.72 3.61 -4.18
CA CYS A 10 -9.84 3.26 -3.31
C CYS A 10 -10.24 1.77 -3.44
N ASP A 11 -10.18 1.21 -4.64
CA ASP A 11 -10.39 -0.24 -4.86
C ASP A 11 -9.32 -1.07 -4.14
N VAL A 12 -8.04 -0.67 -4.23
CA VAL A 12 -6.94 -1.32 -3.50
C VAL A 12 -7.15 -1.24 -1.99
N ILE A 13 -7.50 -0.07 -1.45
CA ILE A 13 -7.80 0.12 -0.02
C ILE A 13 -8.92 -0.82 0.43
N LEU A 14 -10.02 -0.90 -0.34
CA LEU A 14 -11.16 -1.74 -0.03
C LEU A 14 -10.78 -3.23 -0.01
N LYS A 15 -10.08 -3.71 -1.04
CA LYS A 15 -9.65 -5.11 -1.13
C LYS A 15 -8.65 -5.47 -0.03
N ALA A 16 -7.72 -4.57 0.29
CA ALA A 16 -6.77 -4.76 1.38
C ALA A 16 -7.49 -4.89 2.74
N ARG A 17 -8.48 -4.04 3.00
CA ARG A 17 -9.34 -4.14 4.20
C ARG A 17 -10.10 -5.47 4.26
N GLN A 18 -10.60 -5.96 3.12
CA GLN A 18 -11.29 -7.26 3.05
C GLN A 18 -10.35 -8.42 3.37
N PHE A 19 -9.11 -8.40 2.86
CA PHE A 19 -8.10 -9.40 3.21
C PHE A 19 -7.78 -9.36 4.71
N GLN A 20 -7.47 -8.18 5.25
CA GLN A 20 -7.09 -7.98 6.64
C GLN A 20 -8.21 -8.29 7.64
N ALA A 21 -9.47 -8.25 7.22
CA ALA A 21 -10.63 -8.57 8.07
C ALA A 21 -10.87 -10.07 8.23
N LYS A 22 -10.18 -10.94 7.46
CA LYS A 22 -10.32 -12.39 7.58
C LYS A 22 -9.75 -12.90 8.91
N GLU A 23 -10.47 -13.81 9.56
CA GLU A 23 -10.05 -14.39 10.86
C GLU A 23 -8.74 -15.18 10.77
N GLU A 24 -8.47 -15.80 9.61
CA GLU A 24 -7.23 -16.54 9.34
C GLU A 24 -6.00 -15.64 9.17
N VAL A 25 -6.20 -14.34 8.92
CA VAL A 25 -5.10 -13.40 8.69
C VAL A 25 -4.61 -12.86 10.02
N SER A 26 -3.41 -13.29 10.40
CA SER A 26 -2.67 -12.79 11.55
C SER A 26 -1.37 -12.13 11.10
N PHE A 27 -1.13 -10.91 11.59
CA PHE A 27 0.09 -10.17 11.34
C PHE A 27 1.04 -10.37 12.53
N PRO A 28 2.21 -11.01 12.35
CA PRO A 28 3.24 -11.04 13.38
C PRO A 28 3.71 -9.60 13.70
N GLU A 29 4.25 -9.38 14.91
CA GLU A 29 4.91 -8.12 15.23
C GLU A 29 6.07 -7.89 14.25
N MET A 30 5.94 -6.89 13.38
CA MET A 30 6.96 -6.55 12.40
C MET A 30 8.17 -5.95 13.10
N THR A 31 9.33 -6.59 12.94
CA THR A 31 10.63 -5.98 13.19
C THR A 31 11.17 -5.39 11.89
N ASP A 32 12.05 -4.40 11.97
CA ASP A 32 12.66 -3.75 10.80
C ASP A 32 13.41 -4.74 9.87
N ASP A 33 13.79 -5.91 10.41
CA ASP A 33 14.53 -6.98 9.71
C ASP A 33 13.62 -8.04 9.07
N MET A 34 12.30 -8.00 9.31
CA MET A 34 11.36 -8.98 8.76
C MET A 34 11.00 -8.67 7.30
N ASP A 35 11.33 -9.60 6.41
CA ASP A 35 10.99 -9.50 5.00
C ASP A 35 9.47 -9.62 4.78
N ALA A 36 8.89 -8.73 3.97
CA ALA A 36 7.47 -8.71 3.66
C ALA A 36 6.97 -10.03 3.06
N SER A 37 7.82 -10.74 2.31
CA SER A 37 7.49 -12.07 1.77
C SER A 37 7.34 -13.13 2.87
N TYR A 38 8.06 -13.00 3.98
CA TYR A 38 7.96 -13.92 5.12
C TYR A 38 6.66 -13.69 5.90
N VAL A 39 6.23 -12.44 6.05
CA VAL A 39 4.97 -12.07 6.73
C VAL A 39 3.76 -12.70 6.03
N LEU A 40 3.81 -12.80 4.70
CA LEU A 40 2.68 -13.20 3.87
C LEU A 40 2.79 -14.60 3.27
N ALA A 41 3.85 -15.34 3.58
CA ALA A 41 4.13 -16.65 2.99
C ALA A 41 2.97 -17.65 3.17
N ASP A 42 2.27 -17.58 4.31
CA ASP A 42 1.13 -18.48 4.62
C ASP A 42 -0.12 -18.18 3.77
N TYR A 43 -0.24 -16.96 3.23
CA TYR A 43 -1.41 -16.48 2.49
C TYR A 43 -1.24 -16.54 0.97
N ALA A 44 -0.13 -17.08 0.46
CA ALA A 44 0.16 -17.06 -0.98
C ALA A 44 -0.90 -17.78 -1.85
N ASP A 45 -1.64 -18.74 -1.30
CA ASP A 45 -2.74 -19.45 -1.96
C ASP A 45 -4.11 -18.78 -1.74
N ASP A 46 -4.20 -17.76 -0.88
CA ASP A 46 -5.46 -17.07 -0.62
C ASP A 46 -5.89 -16.21 -1.82
N MET A 47 -7.12 -16.43 -2.29
CA MET A 47 -7.62 -15.73 -3.48
C MET A 47 -7.74 -14.21 -3.29
N VAL A 48 -8.06 -13.75 -2.08
CA VAL A 48 -8.22 -12.32 -1.80
C VAL A 48 -6.84 -11.65 -1.68
N TYR A 49 -5.88 -12.33 -1.05
CA TYR A 49 -4.47 -11.94 -1.07
C TYR A 49 -3.97 -11.74 -2.51
N GLN A 50 -4.12 -12.76 -3.36
CA GLN A 50 -3.67 -12.71 -4.75
C GLN A 50 -4.35 -11.59 -5.54
N GLU A 51 -5.62 -11.32 -5.26
CA GLU A 51 -6.35 -10.23 -5.90
C GLU A 51 -5.77 -8.86 -5.53
N VAL A 52 -5.50 -8.60 -4.24
CA VAL A 52 -4.92 -7.33 -3.78
C VAL A 52 -3.51 -7.14 -4.33
N VAL A 53 -2.65 -8.15 -4.17
CA VAL A 53 -1.26 -8.11 -4.64
C VAL A 53 -1.22 -7.97 -6.16
N GLY A 54 -2.06 -8.72 -6.88
CA GLY A 54 -2.20 -8.63 -8.32
C GLY A 54 -2.69 -7.25 -8.78
N ALA A 55 -3.64 -6.64 -8.08
CA ALA A 55 -4.13 -5.30 -8.39
C ALA A 55 -3.02 -4.25 -8.29
N ILE A 56 -2.15 -4.34 -7.27
CA ILE A 56 -1.02 -3.44 -7.08
C ILE A 56 0.09 -3.73 -8.10
N ASN A 57 0.52 -4.99 -8.25
CA ASN A 57 1.66 -5.37 -9.09
C ASN A 57 1.35 -5.19 -10.59
N ASN A 58 0.07 -5.18 -10.99
CA ASN A 58 -0.34 -4.87 -12.37
C ASN A 58 -0.32 -3.35 -12.69
N LEU A 59 -0.13 -2.48 -11.69
CA LEU A 59 0.12 -1.06 -11.94
C LEU A 59 1.53 -0.85 -12.51
N ARG A 60 1.73 0.28 -13.20
CA ARG A 60 3.09 0.64 -13.64
C ARG A 60 3.99 0.90 -12.42
N PRO A 61 5.32 0.70 -12.53
CA PRO A 61 6.25 0.95 -11.43
C PRO A 61 6.10 2.32 -10.76
N ASP A 62 5.90 3.38 -11.55
CA ASP A 62 5.68 4.74 -11.06
C ASP A 62 4.35 4.90 -10.27
N GLN A 63 3.33 4.11 -10.62
CA GLN A 63 2.03 4.10 -9.95
C GLN A 63 2.09 3.29 -8.65
N GLN A 64 2.84 2.18 -8.64
CA GLN A 64 3.13 1.43 -7.43
C GLN A 64 3.89 2.30 -6.41
N ALA A 65 4.92 3.02 -6.86
CA ALA A 65 5.64 3.98 -6.03
C ALA A 65 4.72 5.09 -5.47
N THR A 66 3.70 5.51 -6.23
CA THR A 66 2.71 6.48 -5.74
C THR A 66 1.93 5.94 -4.54
N LEU A 67 1.54 4.65 -4.53
CA LEU A 67 0.87 4.04 -3.38
C LEU A 67 1.79 3.97 -2.15
N VAL A 68 3.06 3.63 -2.35
CA VAL A 68 4.06 3.62 -1.28
C VAL A 68 4.29 5.02 -0.70
N ALA A 69 4.38 6.05 -1.55
CA ALA A 69 4.52 7.43 -1.11
C ALA A 69 3.29 7.91 -0.31
N LEU A 70 2.07 7.56 -0.75
CA LEU A 70 0.84 7.85 -0.01
C LEU A 70 0.81 7.19 1.37
N MET A 71 1.26 5.93 1.46
CA MET A 71 1.37 5.23 2.75
C MET A 71 2.32 5.97 3.70
N TYR A 72 3.51 6.36 3.26
CA TYR A 72 4.44 7.12 4.11
C TYR A 72 3.91 8.49 4.51
N LEU A 73 3.19 9.16 3.60
CA LEU A 73 2.54 10.44 3.89
C LEU A 73 1.46 10.32 4.96
N GLY A 74 0.56 9.33 4.86
CA GLY A 74 -0.52 9.16 5.84
C GLY A 74 -0.05 8.61 7.19
N ARG A 75 1.05 7.84 7.19
CA ARG A 75 1.78 7.41 8.39
C ARG A 75 2.47 8.58 9.10
N GLY A 76 2.75 9.67 8.36
CA GLY A 76 3.35 10.90 8.87
C GLY A 76 4.87 10.97 8.80
N ASP A 77 5.52 10.15 7.97
CA ASP A 77 6.97 10.26 7.70
C ASP A 77 7.33 11.46 6.85
N TYR A 78 6.40 11.88 6.01
CA TYR A 78 6.49 13.07 5.16
C TYR A 78 5.25 13.93 5.35
N VAL A 79 5.36 15.22 5.03
CA VAL A 79 4.21 16.12 4.91
C VAL A 79 3.83 16.36 3.44
N PRO A 80 2.64 16.92 3.14
CA PRO A 80 2.23 17.18 1.74
C PRO A 80 3.19 18.06 0.95
N GLU A 81 3.91 18.95 1.64
CA GLU A 81 4.94 19.82 1.06
C GLU A 81 6.18 19.03 0.60
N GLU A 82 6.43 17.85 1.17
CA GLU A 82 7.56 16.95 0.89
C GLU A 82 7.16 15.81 -0.07
N TRP A 83 6.04 15.94 -0.79
CA TRP A 83 5.52 14.90 -1.67
C TRP A 83 6.53 14.40 -2.71
N ASP A 84 7.28 15.32 -3.32
CA ASP A 84 8.25 14.97 -4.36
C ASP A 84 9.39 14.12 -3.79
N GLU A 85 9.79 14.39 -2.54
CA GLU A 85 10.80 13.61 -1.81
C GLU A 85 10.26 12.22 -1.45
N ALA A 86 9.03 12.15 -0.94
CA ALA A 86 8.35 10.90 -0.64
C ALA A 86 8.21 10.01 -1.88
N LEU A 87 7.86 10.60 -3.02
CA LEU A 87 7.73 9.91 -4.29
C LEU A 87 9.08 9.47 -4.84
N ALA A 88 10.10 10.33 -4.81
CA ALA A 88 11.45 9.98 -5.23
C ALA A 88 11.99 8.81 -4.41
N PHE A 89 11.84 8.86 -3.09
CA PHE A 89 12.21 7.78 -2.18
C PHE A 89 11.50 6.46 -2.52
N ALA A 90 10.19 6.52 -2.80
CA ALA A 90 9.41 5.35 -3.15
C ALA A 90 9.82 4.75 -4.50
N VAL A 91 10.16 5.59 -5.48
CA VAL A 91 10.68 5.16 -6.79
C VAL A 91 12.06 4.52 -6.63
N GLU A 92 12.95 5.09 -5.83
CA GLU A 92 14.29 4.54 -5.59
C GLU A 92 14.26 3.19 -4.89
N ARG A 93 13.28 2.96 -4.01
CA ARG A 93 13.07 1.68 -3.30
C ARG A 93 12.14 0.72 -4.03
N TRP A 94 11.67 1.05 -5.22
CA TRP A 94 10.72 0.22 -5.95
C TRP A 94 11.29 -1.17 -6.25
N THR A 95 10.45 -2.19 -6.08
CA THR A 95 10.71 -3.58 -6.47
C THR A 95 9.46 -4.21 -7.08
N ASP A 96 9.62 -5.36 -7.73
CA ASP A 96 8.48 -6.12 -8.30
C ASP A 96 7.54 -6.71 -7.22
N HIS A 97 7.92 -6.62 -5.94
CA HIS A 97 7.18 -7.13 -4.78
C HIS A 97 6.42 -6.02 -4.02
N THR A 98 6.05 -4.93 -4.69
CA THR A 98 5.43 -3.77 -4.01
C THR A 98 4.07 -4.11 -3.40
N GLY A 99 3.28 -4.98 -4.03
CA GLY A 99 2.00 -5.45 -3.50
C GLY A 99 2.17 -6.18 -2.17
N GLU A 100 3.10 -7.14 -2.10
CA GLU A 100 3.45 -7.85 -0.88
C GLU A 100 3.99 -6.89 0.19
N TYR A 101 4.89 -5.98 -0.20
CA TYR A 101 5.43 -4.96 0.70
C TYR A 101 4.32 -4.13 1.36
N LEU A 102 3.37 -3.63 0.58
CA LEU A 102 2.26 -2.83 1.11
C LEU A 102 1.31 -3.69 1.96
N LEU A 103 0.94 -4.88 1.50
CA LEU A 103 -0.04 -5.72 2.18
C LEU A 103 0.48 -6.38 3.46
N ALA A 104 1.80 -6.55 3.60
CA ALA A 104 2.44 -6.97 4.86
C ALA A 104 2.19 -5.99 6.01
N ARG A 105 1.80 -4.74 5.72
CA ARG A 105 1.51 -3.71 6.71
C ARG A 105 0.02 -3.68 7.02
N PRO A 106 -0.40 -4.04 8.26
CA PRO A 106 -1.81 -4.05 8.63
C PRO A 106 -2.45 -2.66 8.55
N THR A 107 -1.67 -1.60 8.75
CA THR A 107 -2.17 -0.21 8.70
C THR A 107 -2.19 0.39 7.29
N MET A 108 -1.61 -0.29 6.29
CA MET A 108 -1.48 0.23 4.93
C MET A 108 -2.75 0.84 4.34
N PRO A 109 -3.96 0.22 4.42
CA PRO A 109 -5.14 0.85 3.84
C PRO A 109 -5.52 2.17 4.53
N ASP A 110 -5.33 2.27 5.84
CA ASP A 110 -5.59 3.49 6.61
C ASP A 110 -4.54 4.56 6.30
N ASP A 111 -3.27 4.16 6.25
CA ASP A 111 -2.16 5.04 5.90
C ASP A 111 -2.31 5.62 4.48
N ILE A 112 -2.68 4.81 3.47
CA ILE A 112 -2.91 5.32 2.10
C ILE A 112 -4.13 6.24 2.06
N GLU A 113 -5.23 5.91 2.75
CA GLU A 113 -6.43 6.75 2.82
C GLU A 113 -6.11 8.12 3.42
N ARG A 114 -5.39 8.14 4.55
CA ARG A 114 -4.92 9.39 5.19
C ARG A 114 -3.98 10.19 4.29
N GLY A 115 -3.10 9.51 3.55
CA GLY A 115 -2.21 10.14 2.57
C GLY A 115 -2.99 10.81 1.43
N LEU A 116 -4.07 10.17 0.96
CA LEU A 116 -4.99 10.78 -0.01
C LEU A 116 -5.68 12.01 0.56
N GLU A 117 -6.20 11.94 1.78
CA GLU A 117 -6.85 13.07 2.46
C GLU A 117 -5.89 14.25 2.63
N ALA A 118 -4.63 13.98 2.98
CA ALA A 118 -3.57 14.98 3.08
C ALA A 118 -3.26 15.65 1.72
N MET A 119 -3.52 14.96 0.61
CA MET A 119 -3.45 15.49 -0.75
C MET A 119 -4.71 16.25 -1.19
N GLY A 120 -5.72 16.37 -0.32
CA GLY A 120 -7.02 16.97 -0.62
C GLY A 120 -7.90 16.08 -1.50
N LEU A 121 -7.66 14.77 -1.50
CA LEU A 121 -8.44 13.77 -2.23
C LEU A 121 -9.12 12.83 -1.24
N SER A 122 -10.22 12.20 -1.63
CA SER A 122 -10.94 11.26 -0.75
C SER A 122 -11.48 10.07 -1.53
N CYS A 123 -11.66 8.96 -0.82
CA CYS A 123 -12.46 7.84 -1.29
C CYS A 123 -13.95 8.12 -1.03
N GLY A 124 -14.53 8.99 -1.87
CA GLY A 124 -15.95 9.36 -1.92
C GLY A 124 -16.12 10.60 -2.78
N GLU A 125 -17.02 10.68 -3.77
CA GLU A 125 -18.23 9.90 -4.11
C GLU A 125 -18.07 8.77 -5.15
#